data_AF-A0A8S0R5S4-F1
#
_entry.id   AF-A0A8S0R5S4-F1
#
_cell.length_a   1.000
_cell.length_b   1.000
_cell.length_c   1.000
_cell.angle_alpha   90.00
_cell.angle_beta   90.00
_cell.angle_gamma   90.00
#
_symmetry.space_group_name_H-M   'P 1'
#
loop_
_entity.id
_entity.type
_entity.pdbx_description
1 polymer ?
#
loop_
_entity_poly.entity_id
_entity_poly.type
_entity_poly.pdbx_seq_one_letter_code
_entity_poly.pdbx_strand_id
1 'polypeptide(L)'
;MQHKEFIILCLEDCNDWSNATTRRIVMQIDPELSRTIVVSTKLDTKIPQFARASDVDVFLSPPACTLDGFMLGDSPFFTSVPSGRVGSGQESVYRSNDDFKQAIYLREMEDVTALEEKLGRSLSTQERSRIGVSSLRLFLEELLQKRYMDSVPMIIPLLEKEYRSTTRKLSEINLELSSLDVVKLKEKGRAFHDLFLTKLSLLLKGTVVAPPDKFGETLQDERVNGGAFIGSDGLQFPHKLIPNAGMRLYGGAQYHRAMAEFRFVVGGFKCPSITREEIVNACGVEDIHDGTNYSRTACVIAVAKARDTFEPFLHQLGNRLLHILKRLLPISVYLLQKDGEYLSGHEVFLKRVASAFNNFAESTERSCREKCMEDLTSTTRYVTWSLHNKNRAGLRQFLDSFSGSEQSIVGGISVSANLPQDLSSESPGNDKQDTKSKLDIKLNHLALGIDSNSSIQTTETRLADLLDSTLWNRRLASSSERIVYALVQQIFHGIREYFLASAELKFNCFLLMPVVDKFPVLLREDLESAFEDDLDNVFDITNLRHSLGRRKRETEIELKRIQRLKEKFRQIHKQLNSNQAMLRAVRHSHHPRHCRRSVDSTSTSW
;
A
#
# COMPACT_ATOMS: atom_id res chain seq x y z
N MET A 1 -17.05 11.85 -34.60
CA MET A 1 -18.25 11.63 -35.45
C MET A 1 -18.19 10.27 -36.17
N GLN A 2 -17.97 9.18 -35.44
CA GLN A 2 -17.76 7.81 -35.98
C GLN A 2 -19.00 6.90 -35.81
N HIS A 3 -20.17 7.46 -35.55
CA HIS A 3 -21.39 6.67 -35.35
C HIS A 3 -21.94 6.24 -36.70
N LYS A 4 -21.87 4.94 -36.98
CA LYS A 4 -22.32 4.32 -38.23
C LYS A 4 -23.85 4.40 -38.40
N GLU A 5 -24.59 4.69 -37.33
CA GLU A 5 -26.06 4.78 -37.36
C GLU A 5 -26.61 6.10 -37.92
N PHE A 6 -25.78 7.13 -38.12
CA PHE A 6 -26.25 8.42 -38.64
C PHE A 6 -26.38 8.44 -40.16
N ILE A 7 -27.52 8.92 -40.64
CA ILE A 7 -27.75 9.30 -42.04
C ILE A 7 -27.26 10.74 -42.23
N ILE A 8 -26.46 10.97 -43.27
CA ILE A 8 -25.92 12.29 -43.60
C ILE A 8 -26.73 12.87 -44.76
N LEU A 9 -27.26 14.08 -44.59
CA LEU A 9 -27.89 14.85 -45.66
C LEU A 9 -26.87 15.86 -46.20
N CYS A 10 -26.34 15.60 -47.39
CA CYS A 10 -25.37 16.47 -48.05
C CYS A 10 -26.12 17.46 -48.95
N LEU A 11 -26.27 18.69 -48.47
CA LEU A 11 -26.88 19.79 -49.22
C LEU A 11 -25.81 20.49 -50.05
N GLU A 12 -25.98 20.47 -51.38
CA GLU A 12 -25.05 21.09 -52.32
C GLU A 12 -25.75 22.14 -53.18
N ASP A 13 -25.02 23.22 -53.46
CA ASP A 13 -25.39 24.18 -54.50
C ASP A 13 -24.34 24.09 -55.61
N CYS A 14 -24.51 23.10 -56.48
CA CYS A 14 -23.57 22.82 -57.57
C CYS A 14 -24.25 23.02 -58.94
N ASN A 15 -23.56 23.73 -59.83
CA ASN A 15 -23.90 23.82 -61.25
C ASN A 15 -23.19 22.73 -62.08
N ASP A 16 -22.10 22.18 -61.53
CA ASP A 16 -21.35 21.05 -62.06
C ASP A 16 -21.02 20.09 -60.91
N TRP A 17 -21.29 18.81 -61.13
CA TRP A 17 -21.03 17.74 -60.16
C TRP A 17 -19.55 17.55 -59.86
N SER A 18 -18.65 18.03 -60.73
CA SER A 18 -17.19 17.97 -60.52
C SER A 18 -16.71 18.88 -59.37
N ASN A 19 -17.41 19.98 -59.08
CA ASN A 19 -17.01 20.99 -58.12
C ASN A 19 -17.85 20.92 -56.82
N ALA A 20 -17.60 19.87 -56.04
CA ALA A 20 -18.39 19.56 -54.84
C ALA A 20 -17.65 19.95 -53.55
N THR A 21 -17.90 21.14 -53.02
CA THR A 21 -17.25 21.65 -51.79
C THR A 21 -17.79 20.96 -50.54
N THR A 22 -19.11 20.78 -50.42
CA THR A 22 -19.73 20.12 -49.26
C THR A 22 -19.46 18.61 -49.28
N ARG A 23 -19.59 17.95 -50.43
CA ARG A 23 -19.35 16.51 -50.57
C ARG A 23 -17.90 16.13 -50.23
N ARG A 24 -16.90 16.95 -50.58
CA ARG A 24 -15.50 16.70 -50.16
C ARG A 24 -15.34 16.63 -48.64
N ILE A 25 -16.07 17.44 -47.88
CA ILE A 25 -16.06 17.38 -46.41
C ILE A 25 -16.77 16.10 -45.94
N VAL A 26 -17.91 15.75 -46.55
CA VAL A 26 -18.63 14.52 -46.20
C VAL A 26 -17.82 13.26 -46.51
N MET A 27 -17.09 13.23 -47.62
CA MET A 27 -16.21 12.12 -48.01
C MET A 27 -15.04 11.88 -47.03
N GLN A 28 -14.64 12.88 -46.24
CA GLN A 28 -13.70 12.66 -45.13
C GLN A 28 -14.28 11.77 -44.02
N ILE A 29 -15.61 11.69 -43.93
CA ILE A 29 -16.35 11.01 -42.86
C ILE A 29 -17.10 9.77 -43.38
N ASP A 30 -17.49 9.76 -44.66
CA ASP A 30 -18.16 8.65 -45.37
C ASP A 30 -17.59 8.55 -46.81
N PRO A 31 -16.40 7.94 -46.99
CA PRO A 31 -15.71 7.90 -48.28
C PRO A 31 -16.48 7.20 -49.39
N GLU A 32 -17.31 6.21 -49.04
CA GLU A 32 -18.12 5.43 -49.98
C GLU A 32 -19.53 6.00 -50.18
N LEU A 33 -19.86 7.11 -49.49
CA LEU A 33 -21.20 7.71 -49.47
C LEU A 33 -22.32 6.72 -49.08
N SER A 34 -21.96 5.68 -48.33
CA SER A 34 -22.80 4.53 -47.94
C SER A 34 -23.99 4.91 -47.05
N ARG A 35 -23.89 6.05 -46.36
CA ARG A 35 -24.91 6.61 -45.46
C ARG A 35 -25.23 8.06 -45.77
N THR A 36 -24.84 8.54 -46.95
CA THR A 36 -24.98 9.93 -47.38
C THR A 36 -26.01 10.05 -48.51
N ILE A 37 -26.93 10.99 -48.37
CA ILE A 37 -27.90 11.37 -49.40
C ILE A 37 -27.48 12.72 -49.95
N VAL A 38 -27.24 12.80 -51.25
CA VAL A 38 -26.87 14.03 -51.94
C VAL A 38 -28.12 14.75 -52.41
N VAL A 39 -28.22 16.04 -52.09
CA VAL A 39 -29.34 16.90 -52.45
C VAL A 39 -28.81 18.17 -53.09
N SER A 40 -29.12 18.37 -54.38
CA SER A 40 -28.91 19.63 -55.06
C SER A 40 -30.04 20.60 -54.71
N THR A 41 -29.65 21.77 -54.24
CA THR A 41 -30.55 22.87 -53.89
C THR A 41 -30.63 23.90 -55.03
N LYS A 42 -31.61 24.82 -54.93
CA LYS A 42 -31.85 25.94 -55.85
C LYS A 42 -32.04 25.51 -57.31
N LEU A 43 -32.75 24.40 -57.52
CA LEU A 43 -33.00 23.88 -58.86
C LEU A 43 -33.73 24.92 -59.74
N ASP A 44 -34.65 25.68 -59.18
CA ASP A 44 -35.37 26.81 -59.78
C ASP A 44 -34.43 27.84 -60.44
N THR A 45 -33.29 28.13 -59.82
CA THR A 45 -32.30 29.06 -60.38
C THR A 45 -31.42 28.43 -61.47
N LYS A 46 -31.32 27.09 -61.48
CA LYS A 46 -30.46 26.34 -62.40
C LYS A 46 -31.15 26.02 -63.72
N ILE A 47 -32.45 25.71 -63.68
CA ILE A 47 -33.22 25.35 -64.88
C ILE A 47 -33.07 26.39 -66.01
N PRO A 48 -33.14 27.72 -65.76
CA PRO A 48 -32.97 28.72 -66.80
C PRO A 48 -31.56 28.77 -67.39
N GLN A 49 -30.54 28.37 -66.63
CA GLN A 49 -29.12 28.43 -67.02
C GLN A 49 -28.73 27.34 -68.03
N PHE A 50 -29.54 26.28 -68.16
CA PHE A 50 -29.30 25.24 -69.15
C PHE A 50 -29.58 25.76 -70.56
N ALA A 51 -28.56 25.67 -71.42
CA ALA A 51 -28.62 26.08 -72.81
C ALA A 51 -29.18 24.96 -73.71
N ARG A 52 -28.92 23.69 -73.38
CA ARG A 52 -29.36 22.52 -74.16
C ARG A 52 -30.05 21.46 -73.30
N ALA A 53 -30.95 20.69 -73.90
CA ALA A 53 -31.60 19.54 -73.27
C ALA A 53 -30.57 18.50 -72.76
N SER A 54 -29.46 18.31 -73.50
CA SER A 54 -28.36 17.42 -73.10
C SER A 54 -27.73 17.81 -71.77
N ASP A 55 -27.68 19.10 -71.46
CA ASP A 55 -27.07 19.60 -70.22
C ASP A 55 -27.96 19.24 -69.02
N VAL A 56 -29.27 19.27 -69.21
CA VAL A 56 -30.27 18.84 -68.22
C VAL A 56 -30.18 17.34 -67.98
N ASP A 57 -30.08 16.53 -69.05
CA ASP A 57 -29.96 15.06 -68.94
C ASP A 57 -28.71 14.65 -68.15
N VAL A 58 -27.55 15.26 -68.45
CA VAL A 58 -26.29 15.02 -67.72
C VAL A 58 -26.37 15.48 -66.27
N PHE A 59 -27.10 16.57 -66.00
CA PHE A 59 -27.27 17.08 -64.64
C PHE A 59 -28.20 16.21 -63.78
N LEU A 60 -29.31 15.71 -64.35
CA LEU A 60 -30.28 14.84 -63.67
C LEU A 60 -29.76 13.40 -63.50
N SER A 61 -28.97 12.91 -64.46
CA SER A 61 -28.36 11.58 -64.47
C SER A 61 -26.83 11.66 -64.59
N PRO A 62 -26.14 12.17 -63.56
CA PRO A 62 -24.68 12.30 -63.57
C PRO A 62 -23.96 10.96 -63.78
N PRO A 63 -22.88 10.91 -64.57
CA PRO A 63 -22.09 9.69 -64.77
C PRO A 63 -21.51 9.16 -63.46
N ALA A 64 -21.47 7.84 -63.27
CA ALA A 64 -21.03 7.20 -62.04
C ALA A 64 -19.61 7.62 -61.57
N CYS A 65 -18.73 8.01 -62.50
CA CYS A 65 -17.38 8.51 -62.20
C CYS A 65 -17.32 9.94 -61.62
N THR A 66 -18.41 10.72 -61.72
CA THR A 66 -18.44 12.10 -61.18
C THR A 66 -18.91 12.18 -59.73
N LEU A 67 -19.54 11.12 -59.24
CA LEU A 67 -20.10 11.03 -57.90
C LEU A 67 -19.36 10.05 -56.98
N ASP A 68 -18.30 9.40 -57.48
CA ASP A 68 -17.35 8.56 -56.72
C ASP A 68 -18.01 7.69 -55.64
N GLY A 69 -18.93 6.79 -56.01
CA GLY A 69 -19.37 5.73 -55.09
C GLY A 69 -20.79 5.18 -55.29
N PHE A 70 -21.09 4.12 -54.54
CA PHE A 70 -22.42 3.55 -54.37
C PHE A 70 -23.24 4.43 -53.40
N MET A 71 -23.69 5.59 -53.87
CA MET A 71 -24.45 6.53 -53.05
C MET A 71 -25.76 5.93 -52.54
N LEU A 72 -26.14 6.28 -51.31
CA LEU A 72 -27.40 5.83 -50.73
C LEU A 72 -28.59 6.42 -51.49
N GLY A 73 -29.22 5.58 -52.33
CA GLY A 73 -30.35 5.97 -53.15
C GLY A 73 -30.02 6.14 -54.64
N ASP A 74 -28.84 5.74 -55.11
CA ASP A 74 -28.42 5.61 -56.53
C ASP A 74 -28.35 6.92 -57.36
N SER A 75 -29.09 7.97 -57.00
CA SER A 75 -29.10 9.27 -57.67
C SER A 75 -29.39 10.43 -56.70
N PRO A 76 -28.91 11.65 -57.01
CA PRO A 76 -29.15 12.83 -56.17
C PRO A 76 -30.61 13.28 -56.23
N PHE A 77 -31.06 13.93 -55.16
CA PHE A 77 -32.36 14.62 -55.11
C PHE A 77 -32.19 16.08 -55.53
N PHE A 78 -33.19 16.62 -56.23
CA PHE A 78 -33.21 17.99 -56.70
C PHE A 78 -34.34 18.75 -56.03
N THR A 79 -34.02 19.85 -55.36
CA THR A 79 -34.98 20.59 -54.55
C THR A 79 -34.91 22.08 -54.82
N SER A 80 -36.07 22.72 -54.83
CA SER A 80 -36.23 24.17 -54.79
C SER A 80 -37.09 24.52 -53.59
N VAL A 81 -36.63 25.47 -52.80
CA VAL A 81 -37.37 25.94 -51.63
C VAL A 81 -37.71 27.41 -51.88
N PRO A 82 -39.00 27.78 -51.87
CA PRO A 82 -39.41 29.17 -52.01
C PRO A 82 -38.75 30.06 -50.96
N SER A 83 -38.27 31.23 -51.37
CA SER A 83 -37.63 32.20 -50.48
C SER A 83 -38.67 32.98 -49.70
N GLY A 84 -38.53 33.02 -48.36
CA GLY A 84 -39.43 33.78 -47.49
C GLY A 84 -39.55 33.19 -46.10
N ARG A 85 -39.92 34.02 -45.12
CA ARG A 85 -40.17 33.59 -43.74
C ARG A 85 -41.66 33.36 -43.52
N VAL A 86 -41.99 32.35 -42.73
CA VAL A 86 -43.35 32.11 -42.24
C VAL A 86 -43.58 32.92 -40.97
N GLY A 87 -44.68 33.67 -40.90
CA GLY A 87 -45.01 34.44 -39.70
C GLY A 87 -46.21 35.36 -39.90
N SER A 88 -46.49 36.16 -38.87
CA SER A 88 -47.50 37.22 -38.87
C SER A 88 -46.87 38.63 -38.92
N GLY A 89 -45.56 38.72 -39.10
CA GLY A 89 -44.81 39.98 -39.13
C GLY A 89 -44.86 40.67 -40.50
N GLN A 90 -44.41 41.91 -40.56
CA GLN A 90 -44.41 42.68 -41.82
C GLN A 90 -43.41 42.14 -42.86
N GLU A 91 -42.44 41.34 -42.41
CA GLU A 91 -41.38 40.68 -43.20
C GLU A 91 -41.71 39.21 -43.57
N SER A 92 -42.87 38.68 -43.15
CA SER A 92 -43.24 37.30 -43.48
C SER A 92 -43.94 37.23 -44.84
N VAL A 93 -43.34 36.48 -45.75
CA VAL A 93 -43.87 36.21 -47.09
C VAL A 93 -45.05 35.23 -47.03
N TYR A 94 -45.01 34.29 -46.09
CA TYR A 94 -46.04 33.26 -45.91
C TYR A 94 -46.77 33.45 -44.60
N ARG A 95 -48.11 33.41 -44.65
CA ARG A 95 -48.97 33.69 -43.48
C ARG A 95 -49.07 32.51 -42.51
N SER A 96 -48.85 31.29 -43.00
CA SER A 96 -48.92 30.06 -42.18
C SER A 96 -47.98 28.97 -42.71
N ASN A 97 -47.77 27.93 -41.90
CA ASN A 97 -47.00 26.76 -42.33
C ASN A 97 -47.67 26.02 -43.49
N ASP A 98 -49.00 26.04 -43.59
CA ASP A 98 -49.72 25.36 -44.67
C ASP A 98 -49.65 26.16 -45.97
N ASP A 99 -49.66 27.49 -45.88
CA ASP A 99 -49.40 28.39 -47.00
C ASP A 99 -47.99 28.16 -47.58
N PHE A 100 -46.98 27.99 -46.71
CA PHE A 100 -45.63 27.64 -47.14
C PHE A 100 -45.51 26.25 -47.78
N LYS A 101 -46.20 25.22 -47.23
CA LYS A 101 -46.25 23.89 -47.85
C LYS A 101 -46.90 23.95 -49.24
N GLN A 102 -47.96 24.74 -49.40
CA GLN A 102 -48.61 24.94 -50.68
C GLN A 102 -47.65 25.63 -51.67
N ALA A 103 -46.89 26.63 -51.23
CA ALA A 103 -45.88 27.29 -52.06
C ALA A 103 -44.76 26.34 -52.49
N ILE A 104 -44.30 25.43 -51.61
CA ILE A 104 -43.34 24.38 -51.98
C ILE A 104 -43.94 23.48 -53.06
N TYR A 105 -45.17 23.00 -52.86
CA TYR A 105 -45.84 22.15 -53.83
C TYR A 105 -45.99 22.82 -55.20
N LEU A 106 -46.39 24.10 -55.24
CA LEU A 106 -46.50 24.87 -56.48
C LEU A 106 -45.13 25.04 -57.15
N ARG A 107 -44.08 25.35 -56.38
CA ARG A 107 -42.71 25.46 -56.90
C ARG A 107 -42.22 24.14 -57.49
N GLU A 108 -42.49 23.02 -56.85
CA GLU A 108 -42.16 21.68 -57.37
C GLU A 108 -42.84 21.42 -58.72
N MET A 109 -44.11 21.84 -58.87
CA MET A 109 -44.82 21.70 -60.15
C MET A 109 -44.25 22.62 -61.24
N GLU A 110 -43.88 23.84 -60.88
CA GLU A 110 -43.21 24.79 -61.79
C GLU A 110 -41.85 24.24 -62.26
N ASP A 111 -41.04 23.70 -61.35
CA ASP A 111 -39.74 23.12 -61.68
C ASP A 111 -39.87 21.93 -62.63
N VAL A 112 -40.84 21.05 -62.38
CA VAL A 112 -41.14 19.91 -63.27
C VAL A 112 -41.53 20.40 -64.66
N THR A 113 -42.41 21.41 -64.75
CA THR A 113 -42.86 21.96 -66.02
C THR A 113 -41.71 22.62 -66.79
N ALA A 114 -40.89 23.41 -66.09
CA ALA A 114 -39.74 24.09 -66.69
C ALA A 114 -38.65 23.11 -67.16
N LEU A 115 -38.46 21.98 -66.44
CA LEU A 115 -37.57 20.90 -66.87
C LEU A 115 -38.11 20.19 -68.12
N GLU A 116 -39.39 19.86 -68.17
CA GLU A 116 -40.02 19.21 -69.33
C GLU A 116 -39.98 20.11 -70.57
N GLU A 117 -40.18 21.41 -70.41
CA GLU A 117 -40.04 22.40 -71.50
C GLU A 117 -38.61 22.45 -72.03
N LYS A 118 -37.60 22.46 -71.16
CA LYS A 118 -36.17 22.48 -71.55
C LYS A 118 -35.70 21.18 -72.19
N LEU A 119 -36.24 20.05 -71.76
CA LEU A 119 -35.91 18.72 -72.29
C LEU A 119 -36.65 18.42 -73.61
N GLY A 120 -37.79 19.06 -73.86
CA GLY A 120 -38.65 18.77 -75.00
C GLY A 120 -39.32 17.39 -74.93
N ARG A 121 -39.32 16.76 -73.74
CA ARG A 121 -39.96 15.47 -73.43
C ARG A 121 -40.51 15.49 -72.01
N SER A 122 -41.46 14.61 -71.72
CA SER A 122 -41.89 14.36 -70.34
C SER A 122 -40.78 13.69 -69.52
N LEU A 123 -40.76 13.97 -68.21
CA LEU A 123 -39.84 13.33 -67.29
C LEU A 123 -40.26 11.87 -67.06
N SER A 124 -39.28 10.99 -66.98
CA SER A 124 -39.51 9.60 -66.60
C SER A 124 -39.98 9.49 -65.15
N THR A 125 -40.64 8.38 -64.81
CA THR A 125 -41.07 8.10 -63.43
C THR A 125 -39.91 8.12 -62.44
N GLN A 126 -38.71 7.71 -62.88
CA GLN A 126 -37.50 7.72 -62.06
C GLN A 126 -37.02 9.16 -61.80
N GLU A 127 -36.86 9.97 -62.85
CA GLU A 127 -36.44 11.39 -62.71
C GLU A 127 -37.44 12.17 -61.84
N ARG A 128 -38.74 11.97 -62.06
CA ARG A 128 -39.81 12.63 -61.30
C ARG A 128 -39.80 12.27 -59.82
N SER A 129 -39.41 11.04 -59.47
CA SER A 129 -39.28 10.61 -58.06
C SER A 129 -38.07 11.18 -57.32
N ARG A 130 -37.20 11.92 -58.02
CA ARG A 130 -36.01 12.58 -57.44
C ARG A 130 -36.12 14.09 -57.39
N ILE A 131 -37.18 14.65 -57.98
CA ILE A 131 -37.44 16.08 -57.99
C ILE A 131 -38.45 16.42 -56.90
N GLY A 132 -38.16 17.47 -56.15
CA GLY A 132 -39.00 18.04 -55.11
C GLY A 132 -38.66 17.58 -53.69
N VAL A 133 -39.00 18.46 -52.75
CA VAL A 133 -38.95 18.24 -51.30
C VAL A 133 -39.93 17.15 -50.89
N SER A 134 -41.10 17.05 -51.53
CA SER A 134 -42.09 16.00 -51.29
C SER A 134 -41.51 14.60 -51.53
N SER A 135 -40.81 14.41 -52.65
CA SER A 135 -40.17 13.15 -53.02
C SER A 135 -39.01 12.80 -52.09
N LEU A 136 -38.16 13.79 -51.76
CA LEU A 136 -37.08 13.63 -50.79
C LEU A 136 -37.62 13.24 -49.40
N ARG A 137 -38.71 13.86 -48.95
CA ARG A 137 -39.36 13.56 -47.68
C ARG A 137 -39.81 12.10 -47.62
N LEU A 138 -40.54 11.62 -48.65
CA LEU A 138 -41.02 10.25 -48.70
C LEU A 138 -39.87 9.25 -48.64
N PHE A 139 -38.79 9.51 -49.39
CA PHE A 139 -37.59 8.67 -49.37
C PHE A 139 -36.92 8.65 -47.98
N LEU A 140 -36.76 9.81 -47.35
CA LEU A 140 -36.17 9.91 -46.01
C LEU A 140 -37.03 9.20 -44.95
N GLU A 141 -38.35 9.33 -45.01
CA GLU A 141 -39.28 8.65 -44.10
C GLU A 141 -39.17 7.12 -44.24
N GLU A 142 -39.15 6.59 -45.46
CA GLU A 142 -39.00 5.15 -45.71
C GLU A 142 -37.62 4.62 -45.28
N LEU A 143 -36.56 5.35 -45.60
CA LEU A 143 -35.20 4.99 -45.21
C LEU A 143 -35.03 4.98 -43.69
N LEU A 144 -35.52 6.01 -43.00
CA LEU A 144 -35.48 6.09 -41.53
C LEU A 144 -36.26 4.94 -40.90
N GLN A 145 -37.45 4.63 -41.43
CA GLN A 145 -38.25 3.51 -40.94
C GLN A 145 -37.52 2.18 -41.11
N LYS A 146 -36.92 1.93 -42.27
CA LYS A 146 -36.15 0.70 -42.53
C LYS A 146 -34.95 0.58 -41.59
N ARG A 147 -34.12 1.63 -41.49
CA ARG A 147 -32.95 1.65 -40.60
C ARG A 147 -33.32 1.49 -39.13
N TYR A 148 -34.44 2.08 -38.72
CA TYR A 148 -34.98 1.88 -37.37
C TYR A 148 -35.35 0.41 -37.14
N MET A 149 -36.10 -0.22 -38.04
CA MET A 149 -36.50 -1.63 -37.91
C MET A 149 -35.32 -2.60 -37.91
N ASP A 150 -34.31 -2.34 -38.74
CA ASP A 150 -33.08 -3.15 -38.79
C ASP A 150 -32.27 -3.04 -37.48
N SER A 151 -32.30 -1.88 -36.82
CA SER A 151 -31.50 -1.59 -35.62
C SER A 151 -32.18 -2.04 -34.31
N VAL A 152 -33.51 -2.05 -34.26
CA VAL A 152 -34.30 -2.38 -33.05
C VAL A 152 -33.95 -3.76 -32.44
N PRO A 153 -33.80 -4.85 -33.21
CA PRO A 153 -33.42 -6.16 -32.68
C PRO A 153 -32.08 -6.17 -31.92
N MET A 154 -31.16 -5.26 -32.27
CA MET A 154 -29.87 -5.13 -31.57
C MET A 154 -29.98 -4.22 -30.33
N ILE A 155 -30.76 -3.15 -30.41
CA ILE A 155 -30.87 -2.14 -29.33
C ILE A 155 -31.65 -2.68 -28.13
N ILE A 156 -32.72 -3.45 -28.34
CA ILE A 156 -33.57 -3.95 -27.24
C ILE A 156 -32.77 -4.83 -26.26
N PRO A 157 -32.01 -5.87 -26.69
CA PRO A 157 -31.19 -6.68 -25.80
C PRO A 157 -30.14 -5.87 -25.03
N LEU A 158 -29.54 -4.86 -25.67
CA LEU A 158 -28.58 -3.98 -25.01
C LEU A 158 -29.24 -3.17 -23.89
N LEU A 159 -30.42 -2.58 -24.14
CA LEU A 159 -31.19 -1.88 -23.11
C LEU A 159 -31.62 -2.82 -21.98
N GLU A 160 -31.98 -4.08 -22.26
CA GLU A 160 -32.30 -5.06 -21.23
C GLU A 160 -31.09 -5.45 -20.38
N LYS A 161 -29.92 -5.62 -21.01
CA LYS A 161 -28.66 -5.89 -20.31
C LYS A 161 -28.32 -4.73 -19.37
N GLU A 162 -28.41 -3.50 -19.84
CA GLU A 162 -28.16 -2.30 -19.03
C GLU A 162 -29.17 -2.14 -17.89
N TYR A 163 -30.45 -2.43 -18.15
CA TYR A 163 -31.49 -2.44 -17.10
C TYR A 163 -31.16 -3.45 -16.00
N ARG A 164 -30.82 -4.69 -16.37
CA ARG A 164 -30.46 -5.75 -15.41
C ARG A 164 -29.20 -5.39 -14.62
N SER A 165 -28.17 -4.87 -15.29
CA SER A 165 -26.93 -4.43 -14.64
C SER A 165 -27.18 -3.32 -13.62
N THR A 166 -27.93 -2.29 -14.03
CA THR A 166 -28.27 -1.15 -13.16
C THR A 166 -29.13 -1.58 -11.97
N THR A 167 -30.06 -2.52 -12.19
CA THR A 167 -30.89 -3.09 -11.11
C THR A 167 -30.05 -3.85 -10.08
N ARG A 168 -29.07 -4.66 -10.53
CA ARG A 168 -28.14 -5.35 -9.64
C ARG A 168 -27.30 -4.38 -8.82
N LYS A 169 -26.70 -3.38 -9.47
CA LYS A 169 -25.94 -2.31 -8.79
C LYS A 169 -26.80 -1.59 -7.73
N LEU A 170 -28.06 -1.29 -8.05
CA LEU A 170 -28.97 -0.67 -7.09
C LEU A 170 -29.26 -1.59 -5.89
N SER A 171 -29.43 -2.90 -6.13
CA SER A 171 -29.64 -3.87 -5.05
C SER A 171 -28.40 -4.02 -4.14
N GLU A 172 -27.20 -4.00 -4.72
CA GLU A 172 -25.93 -4.04 -3.99
C GLU A 172 -25.77 -2.80 -3.10
N ILE A 173 -26.04 -1.60 -3.63
CA ILE A 173 -25.99 -0.34 -2.85
C ILE A 173 -27.02 -0.35 -1.71
N ASN A 174 -28.21 -0.91 -1.93
CA ASN A 174 -29.22 -1.05 -0.88
C ASN A 174 -28.78 -2.03 0.22
N LEU A 175 -28.15 -3.15 -0.15
CA LEU A 175 -27.58 -4.09 0.81
C LEU A 175 -26.46 -3.43 1.62
N GLU A 176 -25.57 -2.69 0.97
CA GLU A 176 -24.49 -1.95 1.64
C GLU A 176 -25.03 -0.93 2.64
N LEU A 177 -26.03 -0.11 2.23
CA LEU A 177 -26.74 0.82 3.11
C LEU A 177 -27.40 0.11 4.30
N SER A 178 -27.98 -1.08 4.10
CA SER A 178 -28.58 -1.88 5.19
C SER A 178 -27.54 -2.50 6.14
N SER A 179 -26.28 -2.57 5.70
CA SER A 179 -25.15 -3.06 6.48
C SER A 179 -24.50 -1.98 7.35
N LEU A 180 -24.84 -0.70 7.12
CA LEU A 180 -24.46 0.45 7.93
C LEU A 180 -25.34 0.65 9.17
N ASP A 181 -26.09 -0.39 9.53
CA ASP A 181 -26.82 -0.41 10.79
C ASP A 181 -25.84 -0.38 11.97
N VAL A 182 -26.20 0.38 13.01
CA VAL A 182 -25.37 0.63 14.19
C VAL A 182 -24.94 -0.68 14.85
N VAL A 183 -25.87 -1.62 15.01
CA VAL A 183 -25.60 -2.91 15.66
C VAL A 183 -24.60 -3.73 14.85
N LYS A 184 -24.81 -3.81 13.52
CA LYS A 184 -23.93 -4.56 12.61
C LYS A 184 -22.54 -3.95 12.51
N LEU A 185 -22.41 -2.62 12.56
CA LEU A 185 -21.12 -1.93 12.56
C LEU A 185 -20.32 -2.22 13.84
N LYS A 186 -20.98 -2.20 15.01
CA LYS A 186 -20.35 -2.59 16.28
C LYS A 186 -19.87 -4.04 16.24
N GLU A 187 -20.69 -4.97 15.73
CA GLU A 187 -20.32 -6.38 15.55
C GLU A 187 -19.13 -6.56 14.60
N LYS A 188 -19.13 -5.87 13.45
CA LYS A 188 -18.00 -5.86 12.51
C LYS A 188 -16.73 -5.31 13.14
N GLY A 189 -16.83 -4.23 13.92
CA GLY A 189 -15.70 -3.64 14.65
C GLY A 189 -15.10 -4.60 15.68
N ARG A 190 -15.96 -5.27 16.46
CA ARG A 190 -15.55 -6.30 17.44
C ARG A 190 -14.90 -7.51 16.76
N ALA A 191 -15.48 -8.01 15.67
CA ALA A 191 -14.91 -9.12 14.92
C ALA A 191 -13.52 -8.77 14.34
N PHE A 192 -13.38 -7.57 13.78
CA PHE A 192 -12.09 -7.08 13.28
C PHE A 192 -11.06 -6.98 14.41
N HIS A 193 -11.45 -6.44 15.56
CA HIS A 193 -10.59 -6.34 16.75
C HIS A 193 -10.03 -7.71 17.16
N ASP A 194 -10.88 -8.71 17.36
CA ASP A 194 -10.47 -10.03 17.84
C ASP A 194 -9.55 -10.72 16.83
N LEU A 195 -9.85 -10.56 15.55
CA LEU A 195 -9.03 -11.10 14.48
C LEU A 195 -7.69 -10.38 14.35
N PHE A 196 -7.66 -9.05 14.44
CA PHE A 196 -6.43 -8.26 14.44
C PHE A 196 -5.49 -8.69 15.57
N LEU A 197 -6.01 -8.86 16.78
CA LEU A 197 -5.24 -9.35 17.92
C LEU A 197 -4.72 -10.77 17.73
N THR A 198 -5.53 -11.64 17.11
CA THR A 198 -5.12 -13.01 16.77
C THR A 198 -3.93 -12.99 15.81
N LYS A 199 -3.97 -12.16 14.75
CA LYS A 199 -2.85 -12.02 13.81
C LYS A 199 -1.62 -11.40 14.48
N LEU A 200 -1.81 -10.41 15.36
CA LEU A 200 -0.71 -9.79 16.11
C LEU A 200 0.00 -10.80 17.00
N SER A 201 -0.75 -11.61 17.77
CA SER A 201 -0.19 -12.68 18.60
C SER A 201 0.57 -13.72 17.78
N LEU A 202 0.03 -14.09 16.62
CA LEU A 202 0.67 -15.02 15.69
C LEU A 202 2.01 -14.48 15.16
N LEU A 203 2.10 -13.19 14.83
CA LEU A 203 3.33 -12.56 14.38
C LEU A 203 4.40 -12.47 15.48
N LEU A 204 4.00 -12.27 16.73
CA LEU A 204 4.90 -12.23 17.88
C LEU A 204 5.43 -13.61 18.26
N LYS A 205 4.59 -14.66 18.19
CA LYS A 205 5.02 -16.06 18.43
C LYS A 205 5.91 -16.60 17.31
N GLY A 206 5.82 -16.02 16.12
CA GLY A 206 6.51 -16.47 14.92
C GLY A 206 5.58 -17.24 14.00
N THR A 207 5.61 -16.88 12.71
CA THR A 207 4.74 -17.46 11.68
C THR A 207 5.37 -17.34 10.31
N VAL A 208 4.96 -18.20 9.38
CA VAL A 208 5.40 -18.23 7.96
C VAL A 208 4.31 -17.69 7.02
N VAL A 209 3.17 -17.22 7.55
CA VAL A 209 2.00 -16.85 6.73
C VAL A 209 2.23 -15.59 5.89
N ALA A 210 3.06 -14.65 6.38
CA ALA A 210 3.39 -13.43 5.65
C ALA A 210 4.65 -13.65 4.78
N PRO A 211 4.68 -13.16 3.53
CA PRO A 211 5.82 -13.34 2.64
C PRO A 211 7.06 -12.56 3.13
N PRO A 212 8.20 -13.22 3.42
CA PRO A 212 9.43 -12.56 3.87
C PRO A 212 10.01 -11.58 2.85
N ASP A 213 9.75 -11.76 1.56
CA ASP A 213 10.26 -10.87 0.50
C ASP A 213 9.66 -9.47 0.60
N LYS A 214 8.39 -9.37 1.04
CA LYS A 214 7.67 -8.10 1.15
C LYS A 214 7.83 -7.44 2.52
N PHE A 215 7.82 -8.24 3.59
CA PHE A 215 7.77 -7.72 4.96
C PHE A 215 8.98 -8.10 5.82
N GLY A 216 9.87 -8.97 5.35
CA GLY A 216 11.08 -9.30 6.08
C GLY A 216 12.19 -8.29 5.82
N GLU A 217 12.90 -7.90 6.88
CA GLU A 217 14.09 -7.06 6.82
C GLU A 217 15.34 -7.92 7.07
N THR A 218 16.44 -7.60 6.41
CA THR A 218 17.77 -8.10 6.77
C THR A 218 18.35 -7.28 7.91
N LEU A 219 19.40 -7.75 8.59
CA LEU A 219 20.04 -6.98 9.67
C LEU A 219 20.48 -5.59 9.20
N GLN A 220 20.91 -5.46 7.94
CA GLN A 220 21.30 -4.18 7.37
C GLN A 220 20.11 -3.22 7.25
N ASP A 221 18.99 -3.70 6.73
CA ASP A 221 17.78 -2.87 6.56
C ASP A 221 17.28 -2.36 7.91
N GLU A 222 17.33 -3.23 8.91
CA GLU A 222 16.94 -2.86 10.25
C GLU A 222 17.86 -1.80 10.87
N ARG A 223 19.18 -1.86 10.64
CA ARG A 223 20.14 -0.84 11.10
C ARG A 223 19.89 0.51 10.48
N VAL A 224 19.47 0.53 9.21
CA VAL A 224 19.12 1.76 8.49
C VAL A 224 17.80 2.34 9.02
N ASN A 225 16.78 1.50 9.18
CA ASN A 225 15.42 1.96 9.50
C ASN A 225 15.16 2.15 11.00
N GLY A 226 15.66 1.22 11.83
CA GLY A 226 15.48 1.18 13.28
C GLY A 226 16.70 1.60 14.10
N GLY A 227 17.79 2.00 13.44
CA GLY A 227 19.03 2.42 14.08
C GLY A 227 20.01 1.28 14.36
N ALA A 228 21.31 1.55 14.25
CA ALA A 228 22.38 0.61 14.57
C ALA A 228 22.86 0.79 16.01
N PHE A 229 23.44 -0.27 16.59
CA PHE A 229 24.15 -0.14 17.85
C PHE A 229 25.54 0.47 17.61
N ILE A 230 25.78 1.64 18.17
CA ILE A 230 27.00 2.43 17.96
C ILE A 230 27.62 2.72 19.33
N GLY A 231 28.89 2.36 19.49
CA GLY A 231 29.68 2.67 20.69
C GLY A 231 30.15 4.12 20.73
N SER A 232 30.79 4.50 21.84
CA SER A 232 31.36 5.84 22.04
C SER A 232 32.45 6.21 21.02
N ASP A 233 33.01 5.22 20.32
CA ASP A 233 34.01 5.33 19.25
C ASP A 233 33.40 5.58 17.86
N GLY A 234 32.07 5.55 17.73
CA GLY A 234 31.37 5.77 16.46
C GLY A 234 31.48 4.59 15.47
N LEU A 235 32.14 3.49 15.86
CA LEU A 235 32.35 2.33 15.01
C LEU A 235 31.16 1.36 15.10
N GLN A 236 30.74 0.85 13.94
CA GLN A 236 29.70 -0.17 13.85
C GLN A 236 30.31 -1.57 13.94
N PHE A 237 29.68 -2.43 14.74
CA PHE A 237 30.11 -3.82 14.86
C PHE A 237 29.82 -4.64 13.58
N PRO A 238 30.72 -5.56 13.15
CA PRO A 238 30.57 -6.31 11.90
C PRO A 238 29.32 -7.20 11.85
N HIS A 239 28.60 -7.17 10.72
CA HIS A 239 27.31 -7.87 10.57
C HIS A 239 27.43 -9.40 10.55
N LYS A 240 28.62 -9.93 10.20
CA LYS A 240 28.86 -11.37 10.00
C LYS A 240 28.83 -12.20 11.29
N LEU A 241 28.90 -11.55 12.45
CA LEU A 241 28.94 -12.22 13.75
C LEU A 241 27.54 -12.49 14.34
N ILE A 242 26.50 -11.86 13.79
CA ILE A 242 25.12 -12.03 14.27
C ILE A 242 24.44 -13.18 13.53
N PRO A 243 23.82 -14.14 14.25
CA PRO A 243 23.05 -15.21 13.63
C PRO A 243 21.95 -14.66 12.71
N ASN A 244 21.76 -15.30 11.56
CA ASN A 244 20.70 -14.96 10.60
C ASN A 244 20.75 -13.52 10.07
N ALA A 245 21.92 -12.88 10.04
CA ALA A 245 22.07 -11.48 9.60
C ALA A 245 21.59 -11.25 8.15
N GLY A 246 21.83 -12.21 7.24
CA GLY A 246 21.40 -12.13 5.84
C GLY A 246 19.96 -12.57 5.58
N MET A 247 19.25 -13.11 6.58
CA MET A 247 17.88 -13.60 6.40
C MET A 247 16.87 -12.48 6.56
N ARG A 248 15.78 -12.53 5.80
CA ARG A 248 14.66 -11.59 5.90
C ARG A 248 13.70 -12.04 7.00
N LEU A 249 13.69 -11.34 8.13
CA LEU A 249 12.86 -11.69 9.30
C LEU A 249 11.87 -10.56 9.63
N TYR A 250 10.78 -10.91 10.31
CA TYR A 250 9.77 -9.99 10.82
C TYR A 250 9.18 -10.51 12.14
N GLY A 251 8.50 -9.63 12.88
CA GLY A 251 7.80 -9.96 14.12
C GLY A 251 8.71 -10.52 15.22
N GLY A 252 8.29 -11.61 15.87
CA GLY A 252 9.04 -12.19 17.00
C GLY A 252 10.48 -12.61 16.65
N ALA A 253 10.68 -13.19 15.47
CA ALA A 253 12.03 -13.57 15.01
C ALA A 253 12.95 -12.35 14.85
N GLN A 254 12.38 -11.23 14.40
CA GLN A 254 13.06 -9.95 14.27
C GLN A 254 13.46 -9.39 15.65
N TYR A 255 12.52 -9.43 16.59
CA TYR A 255 12.73 -8.99 17.98
C TYR A 255 13.89 -9.77 18.64
N HIS A 256 13.90 -11.10 18.51
CA HIS A 256 14.97 -11.93 19.07
C HIS A 256 16.34 -11.66 18.43
N ARG A 257 16.39 -11.38 17.11
CA ARG A 257 17.63 -10.99 16.44
C ARG A 257 18.17 -9.68 16.99
N ALA A 258 17.32 -8.67 17.20
CA ALA A 258 17.74 -7.42 17.81
C ALA A 258 18.28 -7.61 19.24
N MET A 259 17.70 -8.51 20.04
CA MET A 259 18.21 -8.83 21.39
C MET A 259 19.54 -9.57 21.34
N ALA A 260 19.69 -10.51 20.41
CA ALA A 260 20.97 -11.19 20.21
C ALA A 260 22.07 -10.22 19.80
N GLU A 261 21.76 -9.25 18.92
CA GLU A 261 22.70 -8.19 18.53
C GLU A 261 23.09 -7.31 19.72
N PHE A 262 22.13 -6.83 20.50
CA PHE A 262 22.38 -6.05 21.71
C PHE A 262 23.28 -6.80 22.70
N ARG A 263 22.97 -8.08 22.97
CA ARG A 263 23.75 -8.94 23.86
C ARG A 263 25.19 -9.10 23.38
N PHE A 264 25.37 -9.31 22.08
CA PHE A 264 26.69 -9.46 21.48
C PHE A 264 27.52 -8.16 21.57
N VAL A 265 26.91 -7.03 21.20
CA VAL A 265 27.56 -5.71 21.19
C VAL A 265 27.95 -5.29 22.60
N VAL A 266 26.99 -5.25 23.52
CA VAL A 266 27.23 -4.78 24.89
C VAL A 266 28.06 -5.80 25.68
N GLY A 267 27.88 -7.10 25.47
CA GLY A 267 28.70 -8.15 26.10
C GLY A 267 30.17 -8.14 25.65
N GLY A 268 30.42 -7.69 24.42
CA GLY A 268 31.78 -7.51 23.89
C GLY A 268 32.44 -6.18 24.28
N PHE A 269 31.68 -5.21 24.79
CA PHE A 269 32.18 -3.86 25.05
C PHE A 269 33.14 -3.84 26.24
N LYS A 270 34.36 -3.32 26.01
CA LYS A 270 35.40 -3.20 27.03
C LYS A 270 35.30 -1.85 27.74
N CYS A 271 35.81 -1.79 28.98
CA CYS A 271 35.87 -0.52 29.72
C CYS A 271 36.68 0.50 28.89
N PRO A 272 36.15 1.73 28.69
CA PRO A 272 36.90 2.80 28.02
C PRO A 272 38.25 3.07 28.70
N SER A 273 39.21 3.62 27.96
CA SER A 273 40.52 3.97 28.52
C SER A 273 40.37 4.93 29.69
N ILE A 274 41.05 4.61 30.79
CA ILE A 274 41.08 5.39 32.02
C ILE A 274 42.38 6.19 32.00
N THR A 275 42.28 7.50 32.14
CA THR A 275 43.46 8.37 32.21
C THR A 275 43.98 8.48 33.64
N ARG A 276 45.27 8.79 33.78
CA ARG A 276 45.87 9.07 35.09
C ARG A 276 45.19 10.25 35.79
N GLU A 277 44.73 11.25 35.02
CA GLU A 277 44.00 12.41 35.53
C GLU A 277 42.67 11.99 36.16
N GLU A 278 41.91 11.09 35.52
CA GLU A 278 40.67 10.55 36.08
C GLU A 278 40.92 9.80 37.40
N ILE A 279 42.02 9.04 37.49
CA ILE A 279 42.40 8.32 38.71
C ILE A 279 42.73 9.29 39.83
N VAL A 280 43.56 10.29 39.56
CA VAL A 280 43.96 11.30 40.56
C VAL A 280 42.75 12.13 41.00
N ASN A 281 41.87 12.54 40.08
CA ASN A 281 40.67 13.30 40.39
C ASN A 281 39.65 12.50 41.22
N ALA A 282 39.59 11.18 41.03
CA ALA A 282 38.73 10.30 41.83
C ALA A 282 39.33 9.96 43.20
N CYS A 283 40.66 10.06 43.35
CA CYS A 283 41.37 9.95 44.63
C CYS A 283 41.19 11.24 45.48
N GLY A 284 39.99 11.47 46.01
CA GLY A 284 39.70 12.54 46.97
C GLY A 284 39.97 12.16 48.42
N VAL A 285 39.88 13.14 49.33
CA VAL A 285 39.99 12.97 50.79
C VAL A 285 38.61 12.70 51.40
N GLU A 286 38.50 11.74 52.33
CA GLU A 286 37.27 11.47 53.09
C GLU A 286 37.29 12.16 54.47
N ASP A 287 36.11 12.47 55.03
CA ASP A 287 35.94 13.15 56.32
C ASP A 287 36.45 12.38 57.54
N ILE A 288 36.83 11.10 57.39
CA ILE A 288 37.17 10.19 58.50
C ILE A 288 38.63 9.69 58.42
N HIS A 289 39.28 9.71 57.24
CA HIS A 289 40.66 9.26 57.06
C HIS A 289 41.39 10.02 55.92
N ASP A 290 42.64 10.45 56.16
CA ASP A 290 43.53 11.14 55.20
C ASP A 290 44.22 10.17 54.21
N GLY A 291 43.75 8.93 54.13
CA GLY A 291 44.30 7.86 53.27
C GLY A 291 43.56 7.71 51.94
N THR A 292 44.28 7.39 50.86
CA THR A 292 43.69 7.17 49.53
C THR A 292 43.01 5.79 49.44
N ASN A 293 41.68 5.74 49.38
CA ASN A 293 40.94 4.48 49.23
C ASN A 293 40.84 4.05 47.74
N TYR A 294 41.80 3.24 47.27
CA TYR A 294 41.86 2.74 45.89
C TYR A 294 40.60 1.98 45.45
N SER A 295 39.92 1.29 46.38
CA SER A 295 38.68 0.57 46.06
C SER A 295 37.53 1.53 45.76
N ARG A 296 37.41 2.63 46.53
CA ARG A 296 36.45 3.71 46.27
C ARG A 296 36.77 4.43 44.97
N THR A 297 38.04 4.78 44.73
CA THR A 297 38.48 5.39 43.47
C THR A 297 38.08 4.52 42.28
N ALA A 298 38.34 3.21 42.35
CA ALA A 298 37.95 2.28 41.30
C ALA A 298 36.44 2.19 41.11
N CYS A 299 35.65 2.16 42.20
CA CYS A 299 34.19 2.18 42.12
C CYS A 299 33.68 3.46 41.44
N VAL A 300 34.14 4.64 41.85
CA VAL A 300 33.69 5.94 41.30
C VAL A 300 33.95 6.01 39.79
N ILE A 301 35.15 5.62 39.34
CA ILE A 301 35.51 5.63 37.92
C ILE A 301 34.71 4.58 37.15
N ALA A 302 34.62 3.34 37.65
CA ALA A 302 33.90 2.26 36.99
C ALA A 302 32.42 2.60 36.81
N VAL A 303 31.80 3.18 37.84
CA VAL A 303 30.42 3.63 37.86
C VAL A 303 30.17 4.73 36.83
N ALA A 304 31.00 5.77 36.82
CA ALA A 304 30.88 6.88 35.88
C ALA A 304 31.02 6.38 34.43
N LYS A 305 32.06 5.60 34.15
CA LYS A 305 32.29 5.01 32.82
C LYS A 305 31.17 4.07 32.40
N ALA A 306 30.64 3.25 33.31
CA ALA A 306 29.55 2.32 33.02
C ALA A 306 28.26 3.06 32.66
N ARG A 307 27.90 4.11 33.40
CA ARG A 307 26.70 4.93 33.11
C ARG A 307 26.81 5.56 31.72
N ASP A 308 27.90 6.28 31.47
CA ASP A 308 28.10 7.02 30.22
C ASP A 308 28.20 6.08 29.01
N THR A 309 28.65 4.83 29.22
CA THR A 309 28.73 3.81 28.17
C THR A 309 27.37 3.14 27.90
N PHE A 310 26.63 2.75 28.93
CA PHE A 310 25.46 1.88 28.79
C PHE A 310 24.14 2.63 28.54
N GLU A 311 24.03 3.88 28.99
CA GLU A 311 22.84 4.71 28.76
C GLU A 311 22.49 4.87 27.27
N PRO A 312 23.43 5.24 26.37
CA PRO A 312 23.13 5.33 24.93
C PRO A 312 22.61 4.02 24.33
N PHE A 313 23.11 2.87 24.80
CA PHE A 313 22.66 1.56 24.30
C PHE A 313 21.21 1.25 24.67
N LEU A 314 20.70 1.75 25.81
CA LEU A 314 19.27 1.60 26.15
C LEU A 314 18.37 2.38 25.19
N HIS A 315 18.78 3.59 24.80
CA HIS A 315 18.05 4.37 23.81
C HIS A 315 18.07 3.71 22.43
N GLN A 316 19.23 3.22 21.99
CA GLN A 316 19.36 2.50 20.72
C GLN A 316 18.51 1.22 20.72
N LEU A 317 18.50 0.47 21.83
CA LEU A 317 17.70 -0.74 22.00
C LEU A 317 16.20 -0.45 21.93
N GLY A 318 15.74 0.55 22.69
CA GLY A 318 14.34 0.97 22.72
C GLY A 318 13.83 1.40 21.35
N ASN A 319 14.59 2.26 20.65
CA ASN A 319 14.26 2.70 19.30
C ASN A 319 14.15 1.53 18.31
N ARG A 320 15.11 0.60 18.38
CA ARG A 320 15.13 -0.58 17.51
C ARG A 320 13.94 -1.50 17.75
N LEU A 321 13.61 -1.78 19.01
CA LEU A 321 12.46 -2.61 19.35
C LEU A 321 11.12 -1.93 19.03
N LEU A 322 11.02 -0.62 19.23
CA LEU A 322 9.84 0.17 18.86
C LEU A 322 9.60 0.12 17.34
N HIS A 323 10.65 0.24 16.53
CA HIS A 323 10.55 0.07 15.07
C HIS A 323 9.97 -1.30 14.71
N ILE A 324 10.48 -2.38 15.32
CA ILE A 324 9.98 -3.74 15.09
C ILE A 324 8.50 -3.86 15.48
N LEU A 325 8.09 -3.30 16.62
CA LEU A 325 6.69 -3.31 17.06
C LEU A 325 5.78 -2.54 16.08
N LYS A 326 6.15 -1.33 15.68
CA LYS A 326 5.36 -0.52 14.73
C LYS A 326 5.15 -1.23 13.39
N ARG A 327 6.12 -2.03 12.95
CA ARG A 327 6.02 -2.84 11.73
C ARG A 327 5.04 -4.01 11.83
N LEU A 328 4.66 -4.45 13.03
CA LEU A 328 3.65 -5.49 13.18
C LEU A 328 2.29 -5.06 12.63
N LEU A 329 1.93 -3.79 12.79
CA LEU A 329 0.65 -3.25 12.34
C LEU A 329 0.40 -3.44 10.84
N PRO A 330 1.26 -2.96 9.91
CA PRO A 330 1.04 -3.14 8.47
C PRO A 330 1.07 -4.62 8.05
N ILE A 331 1.83 -5.47 8.74
CA ILE A 331 1.86 -6.92 8.47
C ILE A 331 0.53 -7.56 8.88
N SER A 332 0.03 -7.25 10.08
CA SER A 332 -1.28 -7.71 10.56
C SER A 332 -2.39 -7.28 9.61
N VAL A 333 -2.40 -6.02 9.18
CA VAL A 333 -3.40 -5.50 8.22
C VAL A 333 -3.33 -6.25 6.88
N TYR A 334 -2.13 -6.54 6.37
CA TYR A 334 -1.99 -7.33 5.15
C TYR A 334 -2.54 -8.75 5.30
N LEU A 335 -2.32 -9.40 6.45
CA LEU A 335 -2.88 -10.72 6.72
C LEU A 335 -4.42 -10.68 6.74
N LEU A 336 -5.01 -9.66 7.35
CA LEU A 336 -6.47 -9.44 7.35
C LEU A 336 -7.03 -9.23 5.93
N GLN A 337 -6.29 -8.50 5.08
CA GLN A 337 -6.67 -8.30 3.68
C GLN A 337 -6.62 -9.60 2.87
N LYS A 338 -5.59 -10.43 3.09
CA LYS A 338 -5.43 -11.71 2.41
C LYS A 338 -6.59 -12.67 2.75
N ASP A 339 -7.05 -12.64 3.99
CA ASP A 339 -8.12 -13.53 4.47
C ASP A 339 -9.53 -12.99 4.13
N GLY A 340 -9.63 -11.80 3.51
CA GLY A 340 -10.91 -11.18 3.14
C GLY A 340 -11.67 -10.55 4.31
N GLU A 341 -11.04 -10.45 5.47
CA GLU A 341 -11.63 -9.99 6.73
C GLU A 341 -11.29 -8.50 7.02
N TYR A 342 -10.77 -7.80 6.00
CA TYR A 342 -10.45 -6.38 6.06
C TYR A 342 -11.70 -5.51 5.89
N LEU A 343 -11.89 -4.54 6.79
CA LEU A 343 -12.99 -3.57 6.74
C LEU A 343 -12.75 -2.49 5.69
N SER A 344 -12.93 -2.85 4.42
CA SER A 344 -12.83 -1.89 3.30
C SER A 344 -13.92 -0.82 3.41
N GLY A 345 -13.54 0.45 3.29
CA GLY A 345 -14.45 1.61 3.37
C GLY A 345 -14.54 2.26 4.75
N HIS A 346 -13.94 1.68 5.79
CA HIS A 346 -13.92 2.24 7.16
C HIS A 346 -12.51 2.74 7.54
N GLU A 347 -11.98 3.69 6.78
CA GLU A 347 -10.62 4.21 6.99
C GLU A 347 -10.42 4.89 8.34
N VAL A 348 -11.45 5.58 8.85
CA VAL A 348 -11.40 6.28 10.14
C VAL A 348 -11.20 5.29 11.29
N PHE A 349 -11.96 4.20 11.28
CA PHE A 349 -11.84 3.11 12.24
C PHE A 349 -10.43 2.49 12.19
N LEU A 350 -9.93 2.18 11.00
CA LEU A 350 -8.58 1.61 10.83
C LEU A 350 -7.48 2.55 11.30
N LYS A 351 -7.61 3.86 11.03
CA LYS A 351 -6.70 4.89 11.55
C LYS A 351 -6.74 4.99 13.07
N ARG A 352 -7.91 4.84 13.69
CA ARG A 352 -8.04 4.81 15.15
C ARG A 352 -7.29 3.63 15.75
N VAL A 353 -7.52 2.41 15.25
CA VAL A 353 -6.81 1.20 15.72
C VAL A 353 -5.30 1.35 15.52
N ALA A 354 -4.88 1.87 14.37
CA ALA A 354 -3.47 2.15 14.09
C ALA A 354 -2.86 3.16 15.08
N SER A 355 -3.57 4.25 15.36
CA SER A 355 -3.14 5.27 16.33
C SER A 355 -3.07 4.71 17.75
N ALA A 356 -4.08 3.94 18.17
CA ALA A 356 -4.11 3.30 19.48
C ALA A 356 -2.90 2.37 19.66
N PHE A 357 -2.59 1.54 18.66
CA PHE A 357 -1.43 0.65 18.68
C PHE A 357 -0.10 1.42 18.71
N ASN A 358 0.07 2.45 17.88
CA ASN A 358 1.32 3.23 17.85
C ASN A 358 1.55 3.99 19.17
N ASN A 359 0.50 4.62 19.72
CA ASN A 359 0.56 5.32 21.00
C ASN A 359 0.86 4.36 22.16
N PHE A 360 0.27 3.16 22.13
CA PHE A 360 0.58 2.10 23.08
C PHE A 360 2.05 1.65 22.98
N ALA A 361 2.55 1.41 21.76
CA ALA A 361 3.93 0.97 21.56
C ALA A 361 4.94 2.01 22.04
N GLU A 362 4.71 3.29 21.74
CA GLU A 362 5.57 4.40 22.18
C GLU A 362 5.55 4.61 23.70
N SER A 363 4.36 4.57 24.32
CA SER A 363 4.24 4.72 25.77
C SER A 363 4.86 3.55 26.52
N THR A 364 4.68 2.33 26.01
CA THR A 364 5.25 1.11 26.60
C THR A 364 6.77 1.08 26.46
N GLU A 365 7.33 1.48 25.31
CA GLU A 365 8.78 1.63 25.14
C GLU A 365 9.36 2.65 26.12
N ARG A 366 8.74 3.83 26.21
CA ARG A 366 9.19 4.90 27.11
C ARG A 366 9.23 4.42 28.56
N SER A 367 8.14 3.80 29.04
CA SER A 367 8.06 3.28 30.41
C SER A 367 9.06 2.15 30.66
N CYS A 368 9.27 1.26 29.68
CA CYS A 368 10.26 0.20 29.79
C CYS A 368 11.69 0.77 29.87
N ARG A 369 12.01 1.74 29.03
CA ARG A 369 13.32 2.42 29.00
C ARG A 369 13.59 3.17 30.29
N GLU A 370 12.62 3.91 30.82
CA GLU A 370 12.72 4.61 32.10
C GLU A 370 13.06 3.64 33.24
N LYS A 371 12.39 2.49 33.33
CA LYS A 371 12.72 1.45 34.32
C LYS A 371 14.13 0.87 34.13
N CYS A 372 14.59 0.71 32.90
CA CYS A 372 15.97 0.29 32.63
C CYS A 372 16.98 1.36 33.08
N MET A 373 16.67 2.64 32.87
CA MET A 373 17.49 3.78 33.28
C MET A 373 17.53 3.94 34.80
N GLU A 374 16.40 3.75 35.49
CA GLU A 374 16.32 3.74 36.94
C GLU A 374 17.19 2.62 37.54
N ASP A 375 17.14 1.42 36.98
CA ASP A 375 17.98 0.31 37.41
C ASP A 375 19.47 0.55 37.15
N LEU A 376 19.82 1.13 36.00
CA LEU A 376 21.19 1.53 35.70
C LEU A 376 21.67 2.56 36.73
N THR A 377 20.84 3.57 37.02
CA THR A 377 21.12 4.63 38.01
C THR A 377 21.24 4.08 39.42
N SER A 378 20.37 3.14 39.80
CA SER A 378 20.38 2.49 41.12
C SER A 378 21.62 1.62 41.29
N THR A 379 21.92 0.80 40.29
CA THR A 379 23.12 -0.06 40.28
C THR A 379 24.37 0.80 40.42
N THR A 380 24.47 1.87 39.63
CA THR A 380 25.61 2.80 39.64
C THR A 380 25.71 3.63 40.93
N ARG A 381 24.59 3.91 41.62
CA ARG A 381 24.58 4.65 42.89
C ARG A 381 25.05 3.83 44.10
N TYR A 382 24.74 2.53 44.14
CA TYR A 382 24.98 1.67 45.32
C TYR A 382 26.09 0.63 45.12
N VAL A 383 26.95 0.76 44.11
CA VAL A 383 28.09 -0.16 43.92
C VAL A 383 29.02 -0.08 45.12
N THR A 384 28.90 -1.06 46.00
CA THR A 384 29.89 -1.39 47.03
C THR A 384 30.64 -2.63 46.58
N TRP A 385 31.94 -2.69 46.90
CA TRP A 385 32.85 -3.79 46.53
C TRP A 385 32.30 -5.21 46.86
N SER A 386 31.34 -5.29 47.79
CA SER A 386 30.72 -6.54 48.26
C SER A 386 29.70 -7.19 47.30
N LEU A 387 29.29 -6.59 46.18
CA LEU A 387 28.23 -7.17 45.34
C LEU A 387 28.71 -8.24 44.32
N HIS A 388 30.01 -8.33 44.03
CA HIS A 388 30.53 -9.18 42.93
C HIS A 388 31.43 -10.33 43.42
N ASN A 389 30.91 -11.16 44.31
CA ASN A 389 31.65 -12.30 44.91
C ASN A 389 31.85 -13.53 43.98
N LYS A 390 31.70 -13.39 42.65
CA LYS A 390 31.84 -14.50 41.68
C LYS A 390 33.17 -14.54 40.91
N ASN A 391 34.02 -13.52 41.01
CA ASN A 391 35.27 -13.42 40.22
C ASN A 391 36.55 -13.22 41.06
N ARG A 392 36.57 -13.66 42.31
CA ARG A 392 37.75 -13.58 43.18
C ARG A 392 38.96 -14.37 42.65
N ALA A 393 38.71 -15.43 41.86
CA ALA A 393 39.75 -16.28 41.30
C ALA A 393 40.59 -15.57 40.22
N GLY A 394 39.96 -14.78 39.34
CA GLY A 394 40.68 -14.04 38.28
C GLY A 394 41.54 -12.90 38.83
N LEU A 395 41.04 -12.20 39.86
CA LEU A 395 41.82 -11.16 40.54
C LEU A 395 42.98 -11.76 41.35
N ARG A 396 42.77 -12.90 42.03
CA ARG A 396 43.85 -13.62 42.73
C ARG A 396 44.97 -14.05 41.77
N GLN A 397 44.61 -14.64 40.63
CA GLN A 397 45.60 -15.06 39.62
C GLN A 397 46.37 -13.88 39.01
N PHE A 398 45.72 -12.73 38.84
CA PHE A 398 46.35 -11.49 38.38
C PHE A 398 47.24 -10.84 39.44
N LEU A 399 46.85 -10.88 40.72
CA LEU A 399 47.65 -10.36 41.83
C LEU A 399 48.85 -11.28 42.14
N ASP A 400 48.69 -12.60 42.01
CA ASP A 400 49.77 -13.59 42.14
C ASP A 400 50.83 -13.45 41.04
N SER A 401 50.50 -12.83 39.89
CA SER A 401 51.49 -12.53 38.86
C SER A 401 52.42 -11.36 39.24
N PHE A 402 52.05 -10.52 40.21
CA PHE A 402 52.89 -9.45 40.73
C PHE A 402 53.87 -9.94 41.82
N SER A 403 53.45 -10.90 42.64
CA SER A 403 54.27 -11.43 43.74
C SER A 403 55.51 -12.20 43.28
N GLY A 404 55.55 -12.64 42.02
CA GLY A 404 56.73 -13.30 41.42
C GLY A 404 57.85 -12.34 40.98
N SER A 405 57.62 -11.02 40.96
CA SER A 405 58.54 -10.05 40.33
C SER A 405 59.34 -9.16 41.29
N GLU A 406 59.13 -9.25 42.61
CA GLU A 406 59.75 -8.35 43.60
C GLU A 406 60.77 -9.01 44.56
N GLN A 407 61.16 -10.28 44.36
CA GLN A 407 62.16 -10.94 45.24
C GLN A 407 63.63 -10.85 44.77
N SER A 408 63.96 -10.15 43.68
CA SER A 408 65.32 -10.16 43.10
C SER A 408 66.17 -8.91 43.37
N ILE A 409 65.76 -8.01 44.28
CA ILE A 409 66.57 -6.84 44.65
C ILE A 409 66.42 -6.57 46.14
N VAL A 410 67.29 -7.15 46.97
CA VAL A 410 67.83 -6.63 48.25
C VAL A 410 68.48 -7.81 48.99
N GLY A 411 69.81 -7.77 49.15
CA GLY A 411 70.56 -8.73 49.96
C GLY A 411 72.03 -8.82 49.58
N GLY A 412 72.81 -7.79 49.93
CA GLY A 412 74.27 -7.81 49.78
C GLY A 412 75.00 -8.24 51.06
N ILE A 413 76.04 -9.06 50.85
CA ILE A 413 77.24 -9.29 51.68
C ILE A 413 77.14 -10.36 52.80
N SER A 414 77.70 -11.53 52.53
CA SER A 414 78.77 -12.12 53.34
C SER A 414 79.60 -13.13 52.52
N VAL A 415 80.90 -13.16 52.82
CA VAL A 415 82.00 -13.78 52.08
C VAL A 415 82.10 -15.27 52.40
N SER A 416 82.34 -16.13 51.39
CA SER A 416 83.04 -17.42 51.53
C SER A 416 83.57 -17.88 50.17
N ALA A 417 84.83 -18.31 50.15
CA ALA A 417 85.65 -18.60 48.98
C ALA A 417 85.67 -20.08 48.60
N ASN A 418 86.05 -20.34 47.33
CA ASN A 418 86.58 -21.58 46.72
C ASN A 418 85.57 -22.71 46.45
N LEU A 419 85.54 -23.45 45.33
CA LEU A 419 86.20 -23.53 44.01
C LEU A 419 85.30 -24.49 43.16
N PRO A 420 85.35 -24.53 41.82
CA PRO A 420 84.35 -25.21 40.97
C PRO A 420 84.85 -26.53 40.35
N GLN A 421 83.91 -27.39 39.93
CA GLN A 421 84.05 -28.52 38.98
C GLN A 421 82.68 -29.26 38.93
N ASP A 422 82.14 -29.83 37.86
CA ASP A 422 82.39 -29.85 36.42
C ASP A 422 81.23 -30.69 35.81
N LEU A 423 80.94 -30.51 34.51
CA LEU A 423 80.37 -31.50 33.54
C LEU A 423 78.88 -31.92 33.67
N SER A 424 78.03 -31.58 32.68
CA SER A 424 77.51 -32.41 31.55
C SER A 424 76.64 -33.62 31.99
N SER A 425 75.58 -34.09 31.35
CA SER A 425 74.82 -33.89 30.09
C SER A 425 73.66 -34.91 30.15
N GLU A 426 72.74 -34.86 29.18
CA GLU A 426 71.81 -35.94 28.76
C GLU A 426 70.39 -36.04 29.37
N SER A 427 69.42 -35.79 28.48
CA SER A 427 68.05 -36.31 28.41
C SER A 427 68.03 -37.82 28.07
N PRO A 428 66.89 -38.48 27.77
CA PRO A 428 65.49 -38.36 28.25
C PRO A 428 64.94 -39.77 28.65
N GLY A 429 63.65 -39.86 29.00
CA GLY A 429 62.89 -41.08 28.70
C GLY A 429 61.85 -41.56 29.70
N ASN A 430 60.59 -41.35 29.29
CA ASN A 430 59.53 -42.34 29.20
C ASN A 430 58.67 -42.76 30.41
N ASP A 431 57.35 -42.54 30.19
CA ASP A 431 56.26 -43.53 30.27
C ASP A 431 56.06 -44.32 31.58
N LYS A 432 54.92 -44.13 32.26
CA LYS A 432 53.63 -44.80 31.95
C LYS A 432 52.65 -44.79 33.14
N GLN A 433 51.38 -44.59 32.77
CA GLN A 433 50.14 -45.24 33.29
C GLN A 433 49.82 -45.12 34.79
N ASP A 434 48.72 -44.42 35.10
CA ASP A 434 47.36 -44.97 35.27
C ASP A 434 47.26 -45.97 36.42
N THR A 435 46.44 -45.69 37.44
CA THR A 435 45.06 -46.22 37.56
C THR A 435 44.43 -45.82 38.92
N LYS A 436 43.14 -45.50 38.88
CA LYS A 436 42.19 -45.19 39.96
C LYS A 436 42.08 -46.25 41.09
N SER A 437 41.77 -45.78 42.31
CA SER A 437 40.68 -46.28 43.20
C SER A 437 40.47 -45.27 44.34
N LYS A 438 39.35 -44.54 44.41
CA LYS A 438 38.06 -44.86 45.05
C LYS A 438 38.15 -45.06 46.58
N LEU A 439 37.83 -43.97 47.28
CA LEU A 439 37.06 -43.81 48.53
C LEU A 439 36.95 -45.03 49.47
N ASP A 440 37.35 -44.82 50.74
CA ASP A 440 36.45 -45.15 51.85
C ASP A 440 36.68 -44.26 53.09
N ILE A 441 35.55 -43.92 53.72
CA ILE A 441 35.38 -43.05 54.87
C ILE A 441 35.36 -43.92 56.14
N LYS A 442 36.17 -43.58 57.16
CA LYS A 442 35.74 -43.74 58.55
C LYS A 442 36.51 -42.87 59.55
N LEU A 443 35.71 -42.10 60.28
CA LEU A 443 36.03 -41.33 61.49
C LEU A 443 36.77 -42.18 62.55
N ASN A 444 37.72 -41.56 63.26
CA ASN A 444 37.60 -41.39 64.71
C ASN A 444 38.55 -40.29 65.24
N HIS A 445 37.98 -39.51 66.14
CA HIS A 445 38.52 -38.37 66.88
C HIS A 445 39.38 -38.85 68.07
N LEU A 446 40.53 -38.21 68.34
CA LEU A 446 40.90 -37.60 69.64
C LEU A 446 42.32 -37.02 69.64
N ALA A 447 42.35 -35.68 69.59
CA ALA A 447 43.21 -34.69 70.25
C ALA A 447 44.68 -35.00 70.63
N LEU A 448 45.57 -34.16 70.08
CA LEU A 448 46.70 -33.39 70.69
C LEU A 448 47.45 -32.78 69.49
N GLY A 449 47.20 -31.54 69.07
CA GLY A 449 47.70 -30.30 69.68
C GLY A 449 48.91 -29.76 68.89
N ILE A 450 48.82 -28.50 68.44
CA ILE A 450 49.87 -27.62 67.85
C ILE A 450 49.86 -27.47 66.31
N ASP A 451 48.99 -26.55 65.88
CA ASP A 451 49.19 -25.38 64.99
C ASP A 451 50.02 -25.49 63.70
N SER A 452 49.33 -25.43 62.55
CA SER A 452 49.88 -25.03 61.24
C SER A 452 48.81 -24.32 60.41
N ASN A 453 48.34 -23.17 60.89
CA ASN A 453 47.38 -22.30 60.18
C ASN A 453 47.96 -20.92 59.80
N SER A 454 49.29 -20.75 59.84
CA SER A 454 49.94 -19.44 59.68
C SER A 454 50.32 -19.06 58.25
N SER A 455 50.21 -19.95 57.25
CA SER A 455 50.67 -19.63 55.88
C SER A 455 49.61 -19.02 54.95
N ILE A 456 48.32 -19.11 55.28
CA ILE A 456 47.23 -18.57 54.45
C ILE A 456 46.80 -17.18 54.94
N GLN A 457 46.91 -16.90 56.25
CA GLN A 457 46.62 -15.57 56.81
C GLN A 457 47.72 -14.55 56.52
N THR A 458 48.96 -14.98 56.29
CA THR A 458 50.13 -14.09 56.12
C THR A 458 50.22 -13.42 54.75
N THR A 459 49.56 -13.95 53.71
CA THR A 459 49.49 -13.31 52.38
C THR A 459 48.33 -12.33 52.26
N GLU A 460 47.16 -12.63 52.85
CA GLU A 460 46.02 -11.70 52.91
C GLU A 460 46.32 -10.48 53.81
N THR A 461 47.04 -10.67 54.93
CA THR A 461 47.52 -9.56 55.77
C THR A 461 48.59 -8.73 55.07
N ARG A 462 49.53 -9.34 54.34
CA ARG A 462 50.56 -8.59 53.58
C ARG A 462 50.02 -7.73 52.44
N LEU A 463 48.91 -8.12 51.81
CA LEU A 463 48.31 -7.36 50.70
C LEU A 463 47.43 -6.22 51.22
N ALA A 464 46.71 -6.44 52.32
CA ALA A 464 46.05 -5.37 53.08
C ALA A 464 47.10 -4.39 53.65
N ASP A 465 48.19 -4.89 54.22
CA ASP A 465 49.31 -4.08 54.73
C ASP A 465 50.08 -3.38 53.60
N LEU A 466 50.14 -3.92 52.37
CA LEU A 466 50.71 -3.23 51.20
C LEU A 466 49.78 -2.13 50.68
N LEU A 467 48.47 -2.39 50.64
CA LEU A 467 47.47 -1.38 50.33
C LEU A 467 47.47 -0.27 51.39
N ASP A 468 47.68 -0.61 52.66
CA ASP A 468 47.73 0.29 53.81
C ASP A 468 49.09 1.03 53.94
N SER A 469 50.21 0.41 53.58
CA SER A 469 51.54 1.05 53.63
C SER A 469 51.82 1.98 52.44
N THR A 470 51.02 1.88 51.37
CA THR A 470 51.05 2.85 50.25
C THR A 470 50.13 4.06 50.51
N LEU A 471 49.45 4.14 51.66
CA LEU A 471 48.46 5.19 51.98
C LEU A 471 49.05 6.59 52.19
N TRP A 472 50.37 6.73 52.34
CA TRP A 472 50.96 7.97 52.88
C TRP A 472 51.74 8.83 51.87
N ASN A 473 51.87 8.41 50.61
CA ASN A 473 52.55 9.20 49.58
C ASN A 473 51.62 9.48 48.41
N ARG A 474 51.23 10.76 48.21
CA ARG A 474 50.50 11.26 47.03
C ARG A 474 51.25 11.11 45.68
N ARG A 475 52.39 10.41 45.67
CA ARG A 475 53.00 9.88 44.45
C ARG A 475 52.33 8.53 44.15
N LEU A 476 51.38 8.49 43.23
CA LEU A 476 50.96 7.22 42.64
C LEU A 476 52.20 6.55 42.03
N ALA A 477 52.63 5.45 42.66
CA ALA A 477 53.56 4.52 42.05
C ALA A 477 52.87 3.87 40.85
N SER A 478 53.64 3.48 39.83
CA SER A 478 53.11 2.76 38.67
C SER A 478 52.40 1.45 39.04
N SER A 479 52.68 0.89 40.22
CA SER A 479 51.99 -0.26 40.80
C SER A 479 50.57 0.07 41.29
N SER A 480 50.35 1.21 41.94
CA SER A 480 49.01 1.58 42.45
C SER A 480 48.04 1.98 41.33
N GLU A 481 48.55 2.62 40.26
CA GLU A 481 47.78 2.92 39.04
C GLU A 481 47.26 1.63 38.37
N ARG A 482 48.10 0.59 38.29
CA ARG A 482 47.73 -0.72 37.73
C ARG A 482 46.70 -1.46 38.57
N ILE A 483 46.77 -1.34 39.89
CA ILE A 483 45.78 -1.93 40.81
C ILE A 483 44.42 -1.28 40.57
N VAL A 484 44.34 0.06 40.59
CA VAL A 484 43.08 0.77 40.32
C VAL A 484 42.52 0.40 38.94
N TYR A 485 43.37 0.34 37.92
CA TYR A 485 42.96 -0.04 36.57
C TYR A 485 42.33 -1.45 36.51
N ALA A 486 42.95 -2.44 37.15
CA ALA A 486 42.43 -3.80 37.21
C ALA A 486 41.10 -3.88 37.98
N LEU A 487 40.99 -3.13 39.10
CA LEU A 487 39.76 -3.04 39.89
C LEU A 487 38.62 -2.42 39.08
N VAL A 488 38.88 -1.32 38.35
CA VAL A 488 37.88 -0.67 37.49
C VAL A 488 37.39 -1.62 36.40
N GLN A 489 38.29 -2.34 35.72
CA GLN A 489 37.90 -3.31 34.70
C GLN A 489 36.99 -4.41 35.25
N GLN A 490 37.30 -4.91 36.45
CA GLN A 490 36.54 -5.98 37.09
C GLN A 490 35.15 -5.50 37.53
N ILE A 491 35.06 -4.30 38.12
CA ILE A 491 33.78 -3.70 38.53
C ILE A 491 32.94 -3.39 37.29
N PHE A 492 33.53 -2.79 36.26
CA PHE A 492 32.86 -2.48 35.00
C PHE A 492 32.29 -3.74 34.33
N HIS A 493 33.07 -4.83 34.28
CA HIS A 493 32.59 -6.12 33.80
C HIS A 493 31.40 -6.63 34.62
N GLY A 494 31.46 -6.51 35.94
CA GLY A 494 30.35 -6.87 36.83
C GLY A 494 29.08 -6.07 36.59
N ILE A 495 29.19 -4.75 36.38
CA ILE A 495 28.05 -3.87 36.06
C ILE A 495 27.47 -4.25 34.69
N ARG A 496 28.33 -4.53 33.70
CA ARG A 496 27.93 -4.90 32.35
C ARG A 496 27.09 -6.17 32.29
N GLU A 497 27.51 -7.24 32.96
CA GLU A 497 26.76 -8.51 32.99
C GLU A 497 25.39 -8.34 33.67
N TYR A 498 25.34 -7.58 34.77
CA TYR A 498 24.08 -7.24 35.43
C TYR A 498 23.16 -6.40 34.53
N PHE A 499 23.72 -5.36 33.91
CA PHE A 499 23.02 -4.48 32.98
C PHE A 499 22.40 -5.25 31.82
N LEU A 500 23.17 -6.15 31.19
CA LEU A 500 22.70 -7.01 30.11
C LEU A 500 21.51 -7.87 30.53
N ALA A 501 21.65 -8.62 31.63
CA ALA A 501 20.60 -9.50 32.12
C ALA A 501 19.35 -8.71 32.54
N SER A 502 19.54 -7.57 33.19
CA SER A 502 18.46 -6.70 33.66
C SER A 502 17.72 -6.03 32.50
N ALA A 503 18.43 -5.50 31.50
CA ALA A 503 17.82 -4.89 30.33
C ALA A 503 17.04 -5.93 29.50
N GLU A 504 17.63 -7.09 29.22
CA GLU A 504 16.97 -8.18 28.48
C GLU A 504 15.67 -8.63 29.17
N LEU A 505 15.73 -8.87 30.48
CA LEU A 505 14.54 -9.24 31.26
C LEU A 505 13.47 -8.16 31.21
N LYS A 506 13.86 -6.88 31.37
CA LYS A 506 12.89 -5.78 31.38
C LYS A 506 12.23 -5.56 30.04
N PHE A 507 12.97 -5.58 28.93
CA PHE A 507 12.35 -5.45 27.61
C PHE A 507 11.39 -6.61 27.32
N ASN A 508 11.72 -7.83 27.73
CA ASN A 508 10.78 -8.94 27.60
C ASN A 508 9.51 -8.76 28.47
N CYS A 509 9.67 -8.42 29.75
CA CYS A 509 8.55 -8.32 30.69
C CYS A 509 7.73 -7.02 30.60
N PHE A 510 8.34 -5.91 30.18
CA PHE A 510 7.73 -4.57 30.20
C PHE A 510 7.55 -3.95 28.81
N LEU A 511 8.11 -4.54 27.75
CA LEU A 511 7.79 -4.14 26.37
C LEU A 511 7.01 -5.23 25.64
N LEU A 512 7.53 -6.46 25.57
CA LEU A 512 6.89 -7.53 24.81
C LEU A 512 5.61 -8.06 25.47
N MET A 513 5.66 -8.43 26.76
CA MET A 513 4.48 -8.98 27.45
C MET A 513 3.28 -8.02 27.51
N PRO A 514 3.44 -6.70 27.74
CA PRO A 514 2.32 -5.77 27.68
C PRO A 514 1.62 -5.72 26.31
N VAL A 515 2.35 -5.90 25.21
CA VAL A 515 1.75 -5.98 23.87
C VAL A 515 0.86 -7.23 23.73
N VAL A 516 1.22 -8.33 24.40
CA VAL A 516 0.46 -9.58 24.37
C VAL A 516 -0.73 -9.56 25.33
N ASP A 517 -0.54 -9.04 26.54
CA ASP A 517 -1.51 -9.21 27.64
C ASP A 517 -2.33 -7.94 27.93
N LYS A 518 -1.72 -6.75 27.85
CA LYS A 518 -2.38 -5.48 28.24
C LYS A 518 -3.04 -4.77 27.06
N PHE A 519 -2.36 -4.74 25.91
CA PHE A 519 -2.87 -4.07 24.72
C PHE A 519 -4.25 -4.58 24.27
N PRO A 520 -4.55 -5.90 24.25
CA PRO A 520 -5.89 -6.40 23.94
C PRO A 520 -7.00 -5.79 24.79
N VAL A 521 -6.75 -5.61 26.08
CA VAL A 521 -7.74 -5.07 27.02
C VAL A 521 -7.92 -3.58 26.79
N LEU A 522 -6.82 -2.83 26.68
CA LEU A 522 -6.86 -1.39 26.44
C LEU A 522 -7.49 -1.03 25.09
N LEU A 523 -7.21 -1.80 24.04
CA LEU A 523 -7.82 -1.58 22.73
C LEU A 523 -9.32 -1.86 22.78
N ARG A 524 -9.75 -2.91 23.49
CA ARG A 524 -11.17 -3.20 23.68
C ARG A 524 -11.87 -2.06 24.43
N GLU A 525 -11.29 -1.58 25.52
CA GLU A 525 -11.86 -0.48 26.32
C GLU A 525 -11.96 0.81 25.50
N ASP A 526 -10.91 1.18 24.74
CA ASP A 526 -10.95 2.35 23.84
C ASP A 526 -12.04 2.22 22.77
N LEU A 527 -12.17 1.04 22.16
CA LEU A 527 -13.17 0.80 21.13
C LEU A 527 -14.59 0.78 21.68
N GLU A 528 -14.85 0.13 22.82
CA GLU A 528 -16.19 0.11 23.42
C GLU A 528 -16.60 1.51 23.92
N SER A 529 -15.69 2.27 24.54
CA SER A 529 -15.94 3.68 24.87
C SER A 529 -16.29 4.48 23.62
N ALA A 530 -15.51 4.33 22.54
CA ALA A 530 -15.77 5.04 21.29
C ALA A 530 -17.09 4.60 20.62
N PHE A 531 -17.52 3.36 20.79
CA PHE A 531 -18.81 2.86 20.30
C PHE A 531 -20.00 3.36 21.13
N GLU A 532 -19.79 3.74 22.39
CA GLU A 532 -20.82 4.33 23.26
C GLU A 532 -20.95 5.83 23.06
N ASP A 533 -19.83 6.54 22.86
CA ASP A 533 -19.80 8.00 22.72
C ASP A 533 -20.38 8.50 21.39
N ASP A 534 -19.69 8.23 20.28
CA ASP A 534 -20.08 8.71 18.96
C ASP A 534 -19.55 7.79 17.83
N LEU A 535 -20.45 6.98 17.29
CA LEU A 535 -20.15 6.06 16.20
C LEU A 535 -19.85 6.78 14.87
N ASP A 536 -20.33 8.01 14.68
CA ASP A 536 -20.01 8.78 13.48
C ASP A 536 -18.53 9.12 13.45
N ASN A 537 -17.92 9.46 14.59
CA ASN A 537 -16.48 9.71 14.69
C ASN A 537 -15.62 8.45 14.46
N VAL A 538 -16.21 7.26 14.60
CA VAL A 538 -15.49 5.98 14.45
C VAL A 538 -15.58 5.45 13.03
N PHE A 539 -16.78 5.47 12.43
CA PHE A 539 -17.04 4.84 11.13
C PHE A 539 -17.36 5.82 10.00
N ASP A 540 -17.44 7.13 10.28
CA ASP A 540 -17.85 8.18 9.33
C ASP A 540 -19.20 7.85 8.66
N ILE A 541 -20.18 7.43 9.48
CA ILE A 541 -21.45 6.86 8.99
C ILE A 541 -22.23 7.92 8.21
N THR A 542 -22.25 9.17 8.67
CA THR A 542 -22.91 10.29 7.98
C THR A 542 -22.38 10.53 6.58
N ASN A 543 -21.07 10.64 6.40
CA ASN A 543 -20.46 10.85 5.08
C ASN A 543 -20.63 9.62 4.19
N LEU A 544 -20.43 8.42 4.73
CA LEU A 544 -20.61 7.16 4.00
C LEU A 544 -22.06 6.98 3.54
N ARG A 545 -23.04 7.27 4.42
CA ARG A 545 -24.47 7.23 4.12
C ARG A 545 -24.87 8.31 3.13
N HIS A 546 -24.29 9.51 3.21
CA HIS A 546 -24.52 10.57 2.23
C HIS A 546 -23.96 10.21 0.85
N SER A 547 -22.74 9.67 0.78
CA SER A 547 -22.09 9.21 -0.44
C SER A 547 -22.86 8.07 -1.11
N LEU A 548 -23.18 7.00 -0.36
CA LEU A 548 -24.00 5.90 -0.84
C LEU A 548 -25.43 6.34 -1.19
N GLY A 549 -26.00 7.27 -0.41
CA GLY A 549 -27.31 7.86 -0.68
C GLY A 549 -27.34 8.68 -1.97
N ARG A 550 -26.25 9.40 -2.28
CA ARG A 550 -26.09 10.10 -3.56
C ARG A 550 -25.97 9.10 -4.71
N ARG A 551 -25.11 8.09 -4.59
CA ARG A 551 -24.92 7.05 -5.61
C ARG A 551 -26.19 6.27 -5.87
N LYS A 552 -26.98 5.97 -4.83
CA LYS A 552 -28.31 5.38 -4.93
C LYS A 552 -29.24 6.26 -5.76
N ARG A 553 -29.36 7.55 -5.42
CA ARG A 553 -30.21 8.50 -6.18
C ARG A 553 -29.81 8.60 -7.65
N GLU A 554 -28.52 8.70 -7.94
CA GLU A 554 -27.99 8.74 -9.31
C GLU A 554 -28.35 7.45 -10.08
N THR A 555 -28.18 6.29 -9.45
CA THR A 555 -28.50 4.98 -10.04
C THR A 555 -30.01 4.80 -10.26
N GLU A 556 -30.86 5.28 -9.34
CA GLU A 556 -32.32 5.28 -9.49
C GLU A 556 -32.79 6.19 -10.63
N ILE A 557 -32.17 7.36 -10.80
CA ILE A 557 -32.44 8.27 -11.92
C ILE A 557 -32.08 7.57 -13.23
N GLU A 558 -30.93 6.91 -13.29
CA GLU A 558 -30.48 6.19 -14.48
C GLU A 558 -31.40 5.01 -14.81
N LEU A 559 -31.81 4.23 -13.81
CA LEU A 559 -32.78 3.15 -13.97
C LEU A 559 -34.12 3.67 -14.55
N LYS A 560 -34.62 4.79 -14.02
CA LYS A 560 -35.84 5.44 -14.54
C LYS A 560 -35.66 5.93 -15.98
N ARG A 561 -34.48 6.43 -16.36
CA ARG A 561 -34.17 6.84 -17.75
C ARG A 561 -34.17 5.65 -18.69
N ILE A 562 -33.50 4.56 -18.33
CA ILE A 562 -33.47 3.31 -19.11
C ILE A 562 -34.89 2.76 -19.27
N GLN A 563 -35.70 2.77 -18.22
CA GLN A 563 -37.08 2.30 -18.27
C GLN A 563 -37.95 3.17 -19.20
N ARG A 564 -37.82 4.50 -19.12
CA ARG A 564 -38.51 5.42 -20.06
C ARG A 564 -38.07 5.18 -21.51
N LEU A 565 -36.78 4.93 -21.74
CA LEU A 565 -36.26 4.66 -23.07
C LEU A 565 -36.80 3.33 -23.62
N LYS A 566 -36.81 2.27 -22.82
CA LYS A 566 -37.43 0.98 -23.17
C LYS A 566 -38.90 1.14 -23.55
N GLU A 567 -39.65 1.94 -22.80
CA GLU A 567 -41.07 2.21 -23.09
C GLU A 567 -41.24 2.97 -24.41
N LYS A 568 -40.40 3.99 -24.67
CA LYS A 568 -40.42 4.74 -25.94
C LYS A 568 -40.17 3.83 -27.14
N PHE A 569 -39.14 2.98 -27.09
CA PHE A 569 -38.86 2.02 -28.17
C PHE A 569 -40.04 1.07 -28.42
N ARG A 570 -40.68 0.58 -27.36
CA ARG A 570 -41.87 -0.26 -27.45
C ARG A 570 -43.04 0.45 -28.11
N GLN A 571 -43.31 1.71 -27.73
CA GLN A 571 -44.39 2.51 -28.29
C GLN A 571 -44.17 2.82 -29.77
N ILE A 572 -42.96 3.26 -30.15
CA ILE A 572 -42.61 3.55 -31.54
C ILE A 572 -42.71 2.29 -32.40
N HIS A 573 -42.17 1.16 -31.91
CA HIS A 573 -42.25 -0.10 -32.65
C HIS A 573 -43.71 -0.55 -32.87
N LYS A 574 -44.59 -0.37 -31.87
CA LYS A 574 -46.03 -0.64 -32.01
C LYS A 574 -46.68 0.27 -33.06
N GLN A 575 -46.41 1.58 -33.02
CA GLN A 575 -46.94 2.55 -33.99
C GLN A 575 -46.51 2.23 -35.42
N LEU A 576 -45.22 1.94 -35.63
CA LEU A 576 -44.70 1.63 -36.95
C LEU A 576 -45.26 0.32 -37.51
N ASN A 577 -45.42 -0.72 -36.68
CA ASN A 577 -46.04 -1.98 -37.11
C ASN A 577 -47.52 -1.78 -37.49
N SER A 578 -48.27 -0.94 -36.75
CA SER A 578 -49.65 -0.59 -37.08
C SER A 578 -49.75 0.18 -38.41
N ASN A 579 -48.87 1.15 -38.65
CA ASN A 579 -48.84 1.91 -39.90
C ASN A 579 -48.45 1.03 -41.10
N GLN A 580 -47.51 0.10 -40.92
CA GLN A 580 -47.09 -0.83 -41.97
C GLN A 580 -48.21 -1.84 -42.30
N ALA A 581 -48.98 -2.29 -41.30
CA ALA A 581 -50.17 -3.12 -41.52
C ALA A 581 -51.27 -2.36 -42.29
N MET A 582 -51.49 -1.08 -41.98
CA MET A 582 -52.43 -0.22 -42.69
C MET A 582 -52.03 0.01 -44.15
N LEU A 583 -50.75 0.30 -44.42
CA LEU A 583 -50.21 0.47 -45.77
C LEU A 583 -50.29 -0.82 -46.61
N ARG A 584 -50.09 -1.99 -46.00
CA ARG A 584 -50.29 -3.29 -46.67
C ARG A 584 -51.76 -3.56 -47.01
N ALA A 585 -52.69 -3.16 -46.13
CA ALA A 585 -54.12 -3.31 -46.39
C ALA A 585 -54.61 -2.43 -47.56
N VAL A 586 -54.08 -1.21 -47.69
CA VAL A 586 -54.42 -0.29 -48.79
C VAL A 586 -53.82 -0.75 -50.14
N ARG A 587 -52.64 -1.39 -50.15
CA ARG A 587 -52.08 -1.96 -51.39
C ARG A 587 -52.86 -3.18 -51.91
N HIS A 588 -53.52 -3.93 -51.03
CA HIS A 588 -54.34 -5.09 -51.44
C HIS A 588 -55.74 -4.73 -51.94
N SER A 589 -56.24 -3.52 -51.72
CA SER A 589 -57.54 -3.05 -52.22
C SER A 589 -57.50 -2.44 -53.64
N HIS A 590 -56.34 -2.38 -54.29
CA HIS A 590 -56.15 -1.81 -55.65
C HIS A 590 -55.70 -2.81 -56.72
N HIS A 591 -55.91 -4.12 -56.51
CA HIS A 591 -55.87 -5.09 -57.61
C HIS A 591 -57.28 -5.39 -58.13
N PRO A 592 -57.64 -4.98 -59.37
CA PRO A 592 -58.85 -5.48 -60.00
C PRO A 592 -58.67 -6.96 -60.27
N ARG A 593 -59.54 -7.79 -59.69
CA ARG A 593 -59.64 -9.21 -60.01
C ARG A 593 -59.98 -9.35 -61.49
N HIS A 594 -59.00 -9.65 -62.33
CA HIS A 594 -59.28 -10.19 -63.65
C HIS A 594 -59.83 -11.60 -63.47
N CYS A 595 -61.13 -11.76 -63.72
CA CYS A 595 -61.78 -13.05 -63.86
C CYS A 595 -61.04 -13.91 -64.89
N ARG A 596 -60.55 -15.08 -64.47
CA ARG A 596 -60.45 -16.25 -65.35
C ARG A 596 -61.33 -17.36 -64.76
N ARG A 597 -62.34 -17.72 -65.55
CA ARG A 597 -63.23 -18.87 -65.35
C ARG A 597 -62.45 -20.18 -65.53
N SER A 598 -62.74 -21.12 -64.62
CA SER A 598 -62.86 -22.58 -64.77
C SER A 598 -61.86 -23.35 -65.64
N VAL A 599 -61.23 -24.38 -65.07
CA VAL A 599 -61.53 -25.80 -65.35
C VAL A 599 -61.14 -26.64 -64.11
N ASP A 600 -62.05 -27.53 -63.72
CA ASP A 600 -61.89 -28.57 -62.69
C ASP A 600 -60.82 -29.61 -63.02
N SER A 601 -60.09 -30.09 -62.01
CA SER A 601 -59.73 -31.52 -61.90
C SER A 601 -59.11 -31.85 -60.53
N THR A 602 -59.93 -32.45 -59.68
CA THR A 602 -59.67 -33.64 -58.84
C THR A 602 -58.23 -34.07 -58.52
N SER A 603 -58.00 -34.31 -57.22
CA SER A 603 -57.50 -35.58 -56.64
C SER A 603 -56.20 -35.51 -55.81
N THR A 604 -56.37 -35.90 -54.53
CA THR A 604 -55.53 -36.80 -53.70
C THR A 604 -54.04 -36.54 -53.45
N SER A 605 -53.73 -36.49 -52.14
CA SER A 605 -52.58 -37.12 -51.43
C SER A 605 -51.29 -37.36 -52.21
N TRP A 606 -50.17 -36.83 -51.74
CA TRP A 606 -49.21 -37.44 -50.81
C TRP A 606 -48.33 -36.34 -50.22
#